data_AF-A0A7X8B7Y1-F1
#
_entry.id   AF-A0A7X8B7Y1-F1
#
_cell.length_a   1.000
_cell.length_b   1.000
_cell.length_c   1.000
_cell.angle_alpha   90.00
_cell.angle_beta   90.00
_cell.angle_gamma   90.00
#
_symmetry.space_group_name_H-M   'P 1'
#
loop_
_entity.id
_entity.type
_entity.pdbx_description
1 polymer ?
#
loop_
_entity_poly.entity_id
_entity_poly.type
_entity_poly.pdbx_seq_one_letter_code
_entity_poly.pdbx_strand_id
1 'polypeptide(L)'
;MTEVVPTRTSAVVQTSAPGTELAGFEASVHSMLEQFGLPTEQLFVPVIERVSMVSNVGNVLAELDPAVRAESHYVSKMVAAATVGLFDAALNYLWDELVSALRSRVVGFDLAYFFDIAAGNNTDLRKGLKSEDDLPSVDDARLLRASLEIGLISDVGFARLDHIRFMRNHASAAHPNQNNLTGLELVTFLQLCIREVINTPTDTVTAHTGRLLGNTKKGLLDQAAVDAAAAFFDQLPPDRADTLANGLFGLYTAPDRTPMVADNVRLLWPRLWPFVRDAARSSYGLRHARAIASAEIAFATAARELIDLVNGTAYLTTEVRAVDMSEALDLLSDAHHGFNNFYNEPAPARRVLDLAGEKGDVPDLVRERYIHVVIDCFLGNGYGVSAAAEVSYEKMLARFSSADAGVALRLFMNPVYSSLLTSSVGRTQWGRLLDILEPKLTSTTDRNLMAEIRAFTGNPDQLRLDTRVKQLATAKA
;
A
#
# COMPACT_ATOMS: atom_id res chain seq x y z
N MET A 1 -47.48 22.73 48.10
CA MET A 1 -47.12 22.06 46.83
C MET A 1 -45.68 21.63 47.01
N THR A 2 -45.48 20.36 47.33
CA THR A 2 -44.20 19.80 47.76
C THR A 2 -43.86 18.72 46.75
N GLU A 3 -42.75 18.89 46.03
CA GLU A 3 -42.28 17.97 44.98
C GLU A 3 -41.99 16.59 45.56
N VAL A 4 -42.59 15.58 44.95
CA VAL A 4 -42.33 14.16 45.22
C VAL A 4 -41.17 13.73 44.32
N VAL A 5 -40.00 13.56 44.92
CA VAL A 5 -38.85 12.88 44.29
C VAL A 5 -39.12 11.37 44.32
N PRO A 6 -39.02 10.62 43.20
CA PRO A 6 -39.20 9.18 43.23
C PRO A 6 -37.91 8.52 43.73
N THR A 7 -37.91 8.09 44.98
CA THR A 7 -36.90 7.19 45.54
C THR A 7 -37.05 5.82 44.86
N ARG A 8 -36.09 5.43 44.02
CA ARG A 8 -35.94 4.03 43.58
C ARG A 8 -35.49 3.21 44.78
N THR A 9 -36.43 2.51 45.40
CA THR A 9 -36.16 1.53 46.44
C THR A 9 -35.37 0.38 45.83
N SER A 10 -34.10 0.23 46.22
CA SER A 10 -33.31 -0.98 45.97
C SER A 10 -33.87 -2.11 46.84
N ALA A 11 -34.90 -2.79 46.35
CA ALA A 11 -35.32 -4.05 46.92
C ALA A 11 -34.26 -5.10 46.59
N VAL A 12 -33.40 -5.41 47.56
CA VAL A 12 -32.59 -6.64 47.52
C VAL A 12 -33.58 -7.79 47.68
N VAL A 13 -34.08 -8.29 46.56
CA VAL A 13 -34.74 -9.60 46.51
C VAL A 13 -33.66 -10.61 46.87
N GLN A 14 -33.87 -11.36 47.95
CA GLN A 14 -33.05 -12.54 48.23
C GLN A 14 -33.31 -13.56 47.13
N THR A 15 -32.46 -13.55 46.10
CA THR A 15 -32.48 -14.53 45.01
C THR A 15 -31.93 -15.85 45.54
N SER A 16 -32.59 -16.93 45.15
CA SER A 16 -32.07 -18.27 45.41
C SER A 16 -30.75 -18.47 44.65
N ALA A 17 -29.94 -19.45 45.03
CA ALA A 17 -28.66 -19.67 44.36
C ALA A 17 -28.89 -19.77 42.84
N PRO A 18 -28.15 -19.04 41.99
CA PRO A 18 -28.47 -18.88 40.56
C PRO A 18 -28.62 -20.20 39.80
N GLY A 19 -27.95 -21.27 40.24
CA GLY A 19 -28.13 -22.61 39.67
C GLY A 19 -29.53 -23.21 39.88
N THR A 20 -30.19 -22.94 41.00
CA THR A 20 -31.54 -23.46 41.30
C THR A 20 -32.60 -22.83 40.41
N GLU A 21 -32.50 -21.53 40.13
CA GLU A 21 -33.45 -20.81 39.26
C GLU A 21 -33.30 -21.24 37.80
N LEU A 22 -32.05 -21.36 37.32
CA LEU A 22 -31.75 -21.81 35.96
C LEU A 22 -32.20 -23.27 35.72
N ALA A 23 -31.98 -24.15 36.69
CA ALA A 23 -32.46 -25.53 36.62
C ALA A 23 -34.00 -25.61 36.62
N GLY A 24 -34.67 -24.76 37.42
CA GLY A 24 -36.13 -24.68 37.44
C GLY A 24 -36.72 -24.16 36.12
N PHE A 25 -36.08 -23.15 35.52
CA PHE A 25 -36.46 -22.64 34.19
C PHE A 25 -36.33 -23.74 33.13
N GLU A 26 -35.19 -24.44 33.10
CA GLU A 26 -34.97 -25.56 32.20
C GLU A 26 -36.06 -26.62 32.31
N ALA A 27 -36.33 -27.11 33.53
CA ALA A 27 -37.36 -28.12 33.74
C ALA A 27 -38.75 -27.68 33.24
N SER A 28 -39.08 -26.39 33.39
CA SER A 28 -40.33 -25.83 32.90
C SER A 28 -40.41 -25.82 31.37
N VAL A 29 -39.32 -25.46 30.69
CA VAL A 29 -39.26 -25.48 29.22
C VAL A 29 -39.30 -26.91 28.68
N HIS A 30 -38.56 -27.85 29.30
CA HIS A 30 -38.61 -29.26 28.93
C HIS A 30 -40.04 -29.82 29.01
N SER A 31 -40.73 -29.59 30.13
CA SER A 31 -42.12 -30.02 30.31
C SER A 31 -43.06 -29.42 29.24
N MET A 32 -42.88 -28.15 28.90
CA MET A 32 -43.66 -27.50 27.83
C MET A 32 -43.40 -28.13 26.45
N LEU A 33 -42.15 -28.41 26.11
CA LEU A 33 -41.79 -29.01 24.82
C LEU A 33 -42.26 -30.45 24.72
N GLU A 34 -42.15 -31.23 25.79
CA GLU A 34 -42.69 -32.59 25.87
C GLU A 34 -44.22 -32.61 25.67
N GLN A 35 -44.94 -31.65 26.26
CA GLN A 35 -46.39 -31.50 26.02
C GLN A 35 -46.73 -31.20 24.55
N PHE A 36 -45.82 -30.54 23.82
CA PHE A 36 -45.97 -30.29 22.38
C PHE A 36 -45.41 -31.43 21.50
N GLY A 37 -44.86 -32.50 22.10
CA GLY A 37 -44.24 -33.60 21.37
C GLY A 37 -42.93 -33.23 20.67
N LEU A 38 -42.22 -32.21 21.18
CA LEU A 38 -40.95 -31.73 20.65
C LEU A 38 -39.75 -32.35 21.38
N PRO A 39 -38.59 -32.53 20.71
CA PRO A 39 -37.40 -33.08 21.34
C PRO A 39 -36.82 -32.15 22.39
N THR A 40 -36.21 -32.74 23.41
CA THR A 40 -35.58 -32.00 24.52
C THR A 40 -34.11 -32.40 24.76
N GLU A 41 -33.59 -33.38 24.03
CA GLU A 41 -32.19 -33.77 24.17
C GLU A 41 -31.26 -32.67 23.65
N GLN A 42 -30.18 -32.38 24.39
CA GLN A 42 -29.14 -31.42 24.01
C GLN A 42 -29.66 -30.02 23.67
N LEU A 43 -30.84 -29.64 24.20
CA LEU A 43 -31.45 -28.35 23.94
C LEU A 43 -30.66 -27.18 24.53
N PHE A 44 -30.17 -27.35 25.76
CA PHE A 44 -29.42 -26.33 26.49
C PHE A 44 -28.06 -26.85 26.92
N VAL A 45 -27.07 -25.96 26.91
CA VAL A 45 -25.76 -26.20 27.55
C VAL A 45 -25.97 -26.46 29.05
N PRO A 46 -25.20 -27.36 29.72
CA PRO A 46 -25.40 -27.71 31.13
C PRO A 46 -25.53 -26.52 32.08
N VAL A 47 -26.36 -26.65 33.13
CA VAL A 47 -26.64 -25.58 34.11
C VAL A 47 -25.35 -25.05 34.74
N ILE A 48 -24.37 -25.92 35.01
CA ILE A 48 -23.10 -25.51 35.61
C ILE A 48 -22.32 -24.49 34.75
N GLU A 49 -22.35 -24.65 33.43
CA GLU A 49 -21.70 -23.72 32.49
C GLU A 49 -22.44 -22.38 32.45
N ARG A 50 -23.78 -22.41 32.50
CA ARG A 50 -24.59 -21.19 32.60
C ARG A 50 -24.31 -20.43 33.89
N VAL A 51 -24.23 -21.14 35.02
CA VAL A 51 -23.86 -20.54 36.32
C VAL A 51 -22.46 -19.93 36.24
N SER A 52 -21.50 -20.62 35.62
CA SER A 52 -20.16 -20.12 35.40
C SER A 52 -20.15 -18.83 34.57
N MET A 53 -20.91 -18.79 33.47
CA MET A 53 -21.08 -17.59 32.65
C MET A 53 -21.68 -16.42 33.46
N VAL A 54 -22.85 -16.62 34.08
CA VAL A 54 -23.57 -15.58 34.84
C VAL A 54 -22.71 -15.02 35.98
N SER A 55 -21.96 -15.88 36.67
CA SER A 55 -21.14 -15.48 37.81
C SER A 55 -19.93 -14.62 37.42
N ASN A 56 -19.47 -14.70 36.16
CA ASN A 56 -18.26 -14.02 35.71
C ASN A 56 -18.53 -12.86 34.74
N VAL A 57 -19.64 -12.89 33.99
CA VAL A 57 -19.92 -11.90 32.93
C VAL A 57 -20.01 -10.47 33.45
N GLY A 58 -20.50 -10.27 34.68
CA GLY A 58 -20.64 -8.94 35.28
C GLY A 58 -19.32 -8.17 35.38
N ASN A 59 -18.21 -8.87 35.70
CA ASN A 59 -16.88 -8.26 35.79
C ASN A 59 -16.36 -7.83 34.42
N VAL A 60 -16.64 -8.62 33.39
CA VAL A 60 -16.23 -8.32 32.01
C VAL A 60 -17.05 -7.17 31.43
N LEU A 61 -18.36 -7.14 31.69
CA LEU A 61 -19.24 -6.02 31.28
C LEU A 61 -18.88 -4.69 31.97
N ALA A 62 -18.26 -4.75 33.15
CA ALA A 62 -17.76 -3.56 33.82
C ALA A 62 -16.55 -2.94 33.12
N GLU A 63 -15.87 -3.68 32.24
CA GLU A 63 -14.79 -3.12 31.42
C GLU A 63 -15.32 -2.20 30.32
N LEU A 64 -16.53 -2.45 29.78
CA LEU A 64 -17.13 -1.62 28.72
C LEU A 64 -17.24 -0.14 29.11
N ASP A 65 -16.89 0.75 28.19
CA ASP A 65 -17.15 2.18 28.35
C ASP A 65 -18.65 2.42 28.66
N PRO A 66 -19.00 3.25 29.66
CA PRO A 66 -20.40 3.50 30.02
C PRO A 66 -21.31 3.92 28.86
N ALA A 67 -20.80 4.69 27.89
CA ALA A 67 -21.57 5.13 26.73
C ALA A 67 -21.84 3.96 25.79
N VAL A 68 -20.80 3.18 25.46
CA VAL A 68 -20.91 2.00 24.60
C VAL A 68 -21.83 0.95 25.25
N ARG A 69 -21.65 0.69 26.54
CA ARG A 69 -22.45 -0.27 27.31
C ARG A 69 -23.95 0.03 27.27
N ALA A 70 -24.33 1.31 27.23
CA ALA A 70 -25.74 1.71 27.17
C ALA A 70 -26.38 1.38 25.81
N GLU A 71 -25.58 1.27 24.75
CA GLU A 71 -26.01 1.04 23.36
C GLU A 71 -25.73 -0.38 22.86
N SER A 72 -25.00 -1.20 23.62
CA SER A 72 -24.66 -2.60 23.29
C SER A 72 -25.85 -3.57 23.36
N HIS A 73 -26.75 -3.46 22.37
CA HIS A 73 -27.94 -4.31 22.24
C HIS A 73 -27.59 -5.77 21.95
N TYR A 74 -26.55 -6.06 21.18
CA TYR A 74 -26.18 -7.45 20.91
C TYR A 74 -25.51 -8.10 22.13
N VAL A 75 -24.71 -7.35 22.91
CA VAL A 75 -24.23 -7.84 24.21
C VAL A 75 -25.40 -8.19 25.14
N SER A 76 -26.47 -7.38 25.14
CA SER A 76 -27.67 -7.69 25.93
C SER A 76 -28.34 -9.00 25.49
N LYS A 77 -28.47 -9.22 24.17
CA LYS A 77 -28.99 -10.47 23.61
C LYS A 77 -28.09 -11.67 23.89
N MET A 78 -26.77 -11.47 23.81
CA MET A 78 -25.76 -12.47 24.14
C MET A 78 -25.91 -12.97 25.57
N VAL A 79 -25.99 -12.06 26.55
CA VAL A 79 -26.17 -12.41 27.96
C VAL A 79 -27.49 -13.16 28.18
N ALA A 80 -28.57 -12.70 27.57
CA ALA A 80 -29.88 -13.36 27.67
C ALA A 80 -29.84 -14.79 27.08
N ALA A 81 -29.31 -14.96 25.87
CA ALA A 81 -29.17 -16.25 25.20
C ALA A 81 -28.27 -17.21 26.00
N ALA A 82 -27.15 -16.72 26.52
CA ALA A 82 -26.25 -17.51 27.34
C ALA A 82 -26.90 -17.92 28.66
N THR A 83 -27.69 -17.04 29.29
CA THR A 83 -28.38 -17.36 30.56
C THR A 83 -29.34 -18.53 30.39
N VAL A 84 -30.08 -18.58 29.28
CA VAL A 84 -31.01 -19.71 29.00
C VAL A 84 -30.29 -20.97 28.50
N GLY A 85 -29.02 -20.88 28.11
CA GLY A 85 -28.20 -22.03 27.71
C GLY A 85 -28.02 -22.20 26.19
N LEU A 86 -28.33 -21.17 25.41
CA LEU A 86 -28.14 -21.12 23.95
C LEU A 86 -26.81 -20.41 23.63
N PHE A 87 -25.69 -21.10 23.90
CA PHE A 87 -24.35 -20.51 23.76
C PHE A 87 -23.93 -20.27 22.31
N ASP A 88 -24.45 -21.06 21.37
CA ASP A 88 -24.27 -20.85 19.94
C ASP A 88 -24.89 -19.52 19.48
N ALA A 89 -26.12 -19.25 19.91
CA ALA A 89 -26.80 -17.98 19.65
C ALA A 89 -26.09 -16.83 20.37
N ALA A 90 -25.66 -17.03 21.61
CA ALA A 90 -24.91 -16.03 22.36
C ALA A 90 -23.60 -15.64 21.67
N LEU A 91 -22.85 -16.62 21.15
CA LEU A 91 -21.62 -16.38 20.41
C LEU A 91 -21.87 -15.64 19.10
N ASN A 92 -22.98 -15.91 18.40
CA ASN A 92 -23.39 -15.15 17.23
C ASN A 92 -23.69 -13.69 17.58
N TYR A 93 -24.46 -13.43 18.65
CA TYR A 93 -24.72 -12.06 19.09
C TYR A 93 -23.45 -11.32 19.52
N LEU A 94 -22.52 -12.00 20.22
CA LEU A 94 -21.21 -11.42 20.52
C LEU A 94 -20.46 -11.02 19.24
N TRP A 95 -20.50 -11.89 18.24
CA TRP A 95 -19.85 -11.62 16.97
C TRP A 95 -20.49 -10.45 16.22
N ASP A 96 -21.82 -10.33 16.24
CA ASP A 96 -22.52 -9.20 15.64
C ASP A 96 -22.12 -7.86 16.28
N GLU A 97 -21.97 -7.82 17.60
CA GLU A 97 -21.46 -6.63 18.31
C GLU A 97 -20.04 -6.27 17.83
N LEU A 98 -19.15 -7.26 17.72
CA LEU A 98 -17.78 -7.08 17.25
C LEU A 98 -17.74 -6.54 15.82
N VAL A 99 -18.51 -7.14 14.91
CA VAL A 99 -18.57 -6.73 13.49
C VAL A 99 -19.14 -5.32 13.37
N SER A 100 -20.16 -4.98 14.16
CA SER A 100 -20.70 -3.62 14.20
C SER A 100 -19.64 -2.61 14.65
N ALA A 101 -18.88 -2.92 15.71
CA ALA A 101 -17.78 -2.08 16.19
C ALA A 101 -16.66 -1.92 15.15
N LEU A 102 -16.26 -3.00 14.46
CA LEU A 102 -15.26 -2.94 13.39
C LEU A 102 -15.74 -2.07 12.21
N ARG A 103 -16.97 -2.27 11.75
CA ARG A 103 -17.54 -1.49 10.64
C ARG A 103 -17.60 -0.01 10.98
N SER A 104 -18.08 0.34 12.18
CA SER A 104 -18.09 1.73 12.65
C SER A 104 -16.69 2.37 12.63
N ARG A 105 -15.65 1.60 12.97
CA ARG A 105 -14.25 2.08 12.91
C ARG A 105 -13.74 2.25 11.49
N VAL A 106 -14.10 1.33 10.59
CA VAL A 106 -13.77 1.43 9.16
C VAL A 106 -14.42 2.68 8.55
N VAL A 107 -15.64 3.02 8.94
CA VAL A 107 -16.31 4.26 8.51
C VAL A 107 -15.58 5.52 8.97
N GLY A 108 -15.01 5.49 10.19
CA GLY A 108 -14.15 6.55 10.70
C GLY A 108 -12.77 6.65 10.04
N PHE A 109 -12.46 5.73 9.12
CA PHE A 109 -11.19 5.61 8.40
C PHE A 109 -11.35 5.98 6.92
N ASP A 110 -10.35 5.70 6.09
CA ASP A 110 -10.46 5.74 4.63
C ASP A 110 -11.21 4.49 4.10
N LEU A 111 -12.51 4.66 3.89
CA LEU A 111 -13.40 3.62 3.40
C LEU A 111 -13.00 3.10 2.00
N ALA A 112 -12.52 3.98 1.11
CA ALA A 112 -12.14 3.60 -0.24
C ALA A 112 -10.88 2.73 -0.24
N TYR A 113 -9.89 3.09 0.57
CA TYR A 113 -8.69 2.28 0.77
C TYR A 113 -9.01 0.95 1.46
N PHE A 114 -9.86 0.95 2.49
CA PHE A 114 -10.34 -0.29 3.10
C PHE A 114 -10.96 -1.22 2.06
N PHE A 115 -11.78 -0.70 1.14
CA PHE A 115 -12.37 -1.49 0.06
C PHE A 115 -11.34 -2.02 -0.95
N ASP A 116 -10.29 -1.25 -1.27
CA ASP A 116 -9.18 -1.73 -2.09
C ASP A 116 -8.53 -2.97 -1.44
N ILE A 117 -8.24 -2.89 -0.15
CA ILE A 117 -7.62 -3.97 0.62
C ILE A 117 -8.56 -5.17 0.77
N ALA A 118 -9.81 -4.94 1.20
CA ALA A 118 -10.80 -6.00 1.42
C ALA A 118 -11.16 -6.74 0.13
N ALA A 119 -11.17 -6.05 -1.02
CA ALA A 119 -11.39 -6.68 -2.31
C ALA A 119 -10.18 -7.51 -2.77
N GLY A 120 -8.96 -7.04 -2.49
CA GLY A 120 -7.72 -7.65 -2.93
C GLY A 120 -7.67 -7.74 -4.45
N ASN A 121 -7.51 -8.95 -4.98
CA ASN A 121 -7.51 -9.20 -6.43
C ASN A 121 -8.92 -9.37 -7.02
N ASN A 122 -9.98 -9.33 -6.21
CA ASN A 122 -11.37 -9.48 -6.69
C ASN A 122 -11.90 -8.14 -7.22
N THR A 123 -11.65 -7.87 -8.50
CA THR A 123 -12.06 -6.62 -9.16
C THR A 123 -13.58 -6.44 -9.20
N ASP A 124 -14.36 -7.51 -9.31
CA ASP A 124 -15.82 -7.41 -9.39
C ASP A 124 -16.44 -7.05 -8.05
N LEU A 125 -15.93 -7.62 -6.95
CA LEU A 125 -16.29 -7.18 -5.61
C LEU A 125 -15.96 -5.69 -5.45
N ARG A 126 -14.74 -5.27 -5.85
CA ARG A 126 -14.29 -3.88 -5.67
C ARG A 126 -15.20 -2.85 -6.35
N LYS A 127 -15.70 -3.15 -7.56
CA LYS A 127 -16.61 -2.26 -8.32
C LYS A 127 -17.92 -1.99 -7.57
N GLY A 128 -18.37 -2.95 -6.76
CA GLY A 128 -19.59 -2.86 -5.97
C GLY A 128 -19.42 -2.09 -4.66
N LEU A 129 -18.20 -1.83 -4.20
CA LEU A 129 -17.94 -1.19 -2.91
C LEU A 129 -17.62 0.30 -3.07
N LYS A 130 -18.52 1.17 -2.61
CA LYS A 130 -18.45 2.64 -2.81
C LYS A 130 -18.75 3.44 -1.54
N SER A 131 -19.76 3.06 -0.76
CA SER A 131 -20.20 3.78 0.44
C SER A 131 -20.30 2.86 1.66
N GLU A 132 -20.60 3.44 2.82
CA GLU A 132 -20.79 2.71 4.08
C GLU A 132 -21.85 1.61 3.95
N ASP A 133 -22.89 1.85 3.14
CA ASP A 133 -23.96 0.90 2.86
C ASP A 133 -23.48 -0.39 2.19
N ASP A 134 -22.28 -0.39 1.60
CA ASP A 134 -21.69 -1.54 0.94
C ASP A 134 -20.85 -2.42 1.88
N LEU A 135 -20.53 -1.96 3.10
CA LEU A 135 -19.78 -2.73 4.10
C LEU A 135 -20.36 -4.12 4.43
N PRO A 136 -21.70 -4.33 4.44
CA PRO A 136 -22.28 -5.66 4.58
C PRO A 136 -21.88 -6.65 3.49
N SER A 137 -21.47 -6.18 2.31
CA SER A 137 -20.99 -7.03 1.20
C SER A 137 -19.58 -7.58 1.43
N VAL A 138 -18.85 -7.04 2.41
CA VAL A 138 -17.55 -7.57 2.84
C VAL A 138 -17.79 -8.65 3.89
N ASP A 139 -17.40 -9.88 3.56
CA ASP A 139 -17.49 -11.01 4.49
C ASP A 139 -16.58 -10.83 5.72
N ASP A 140 -16.93 -11.49 6.83
CA ASP A 140 -16.23 -11.33 8.10
C ASP A 140 -14.73 -11.68 8.04
N ALA A 141 -14.33 -12.63 7.18
CA ALA A 141 -12.93 -13.01 7.04
C ALA A 141 -12.13 -11.92 6.33
N ARG A 142 -12.71 -11.33 5.27
CA ARG A 142 -12.14 -10.16 4.60
C ARG A 142 -12.12 -8.95 5.52
N LEU A 143 -13.17 -8.72 6.29
CA LEU A 143 -13.25 -7.62 7.26
C LEU A 143 -12.08 -7.69 8.25
N LEU A 144 -11.85 -8.83 8.90
CA LEU A 144 -10.75 -9.00 9.86
C LEU A 144 -9.37 -8.82 9.20
N ARG A 145 -9.13 -9.44 8.04
CA ARG A 145 -7.84 -9.34 7.34
C ARG A 145 -7.55 -7.92 6.90
N ALA A 146 -8.56 -7.25 6.32
CA ALA A 146 -8.42 -5.87 5.90
C ALA A 146 -8.19 -4.97 7.13
N SER A 147 -8.94 -5.15 8.22
CA SER A 147 -8.72 -4.42 9.48
C SER A 147 -7.31 -4.61 10.05
N LEU A 148 -6.70 -5.80 9.91
CA LEU A 148 -5.30 -6.01 10.27
C LEU A 148 -4.37 -5.21 9.35
N GLU A 149 -4.55 -5.34 8.04
CA GLU A 149 -3.69 -4.73 7.03
C GLU A 149 -3.73 -3.19 7.04
N ILE A 150 -4.89 -2.60 7.38
CA ILE A 150 -5.02 -1.15 7.59
C ILE A 150 -4.67 -0.70 9.02
N GLY A 151 -4.23 -1.61 9.89
CA GLY A 151 -3.77 -1.31 11.25
C GLY A 151 -4.88 -0.88 12.23
N LEU A 152 -6.11 -1.38 12.06
CA LEU A 152 -7.19 -1.23 13.05
C LEU A 152 -7.10 -2.26 14.19
N ILE A 153 -6.48 -3.42 13.93
CA ILE A 153 -6.23 -4.46 14.93
C ILE A 153 -4.77 -4.94 14.84
N SER A 154 -4.22 -5.44 15.95
CA SER A 154 -2.86 -6.00 15.98
C SER A 154 -2.83 -7.44 15.46
N ASP A 155 -1.64 -7.97 15.14
CA ASP A 155 -1.46 -9.39 14.77
C ASP A 155 -2.00 -10.34 15.85
N VAL A 156 -1.74 -10.01 17.12
CA VAL A 156 -2.22 -10.80 18.27
C VAL A 156 -3.74 -10.70 18.38
N GLY A 157 -4.30 -9.51 18.22
CA GLY A 157 -5.74 -9.28 18.20
C GLY A 157 -6.41 -10.05 17.06
N PHE A 158 -5.84 -9.99 15.85
CA PHE A 158 -6.31 -10.76 14.69
C PHE A 158 -6.34 -12.26 14.98
N ALA A 159 -5.27 -12.84 15.51
CA ALA A 159 -5.21 -14.28 15.80
C ALA A 159 -6.29 -14.69 16.83
N ARG A 160 -6.53 -13.86 17.84
CA ARG A 160 -7.60 -14.09 18.85
C ARG A 160 -8.99 -14.02 18.22
N LEU A 161 -9.26 -12.99 17.44
CA LEU A 161 -10.58 -12.77 16.83
C LEU A 161 -10.87 -13.80 15.74
N ASP A 162 -9.88 -14.23 14.95
CA ASP A 162 -10.05 -15.27 13.94
C ASP A 162 -10.33 -16.64 14.59
N HIS A 163 -9.76 -16.91 15.77
CA HIS A 163 -10.14 -18.08 16.56
C HIS A 163 -11.61 -18.02 17.03
N ILE A 164 -12.08 -16.87 17.52
CA ILE A 164 -13.50 -16.70 17.89
C ILE A 164 -14.40 -16.90 16.67
N ARG A 165 -14.04 -16.36 15.50
CA ARG A 165 -14.75 -16.57 14.23
C ARG A 165 -14.83 -18.05 13.88
N PHE A 166 -13.70 -18.76 14.01
CA PHE A 166 -13.63 -20.19 13.78
C PHE A 166 -14.58 -20.94 14.72
N MET A 167 -14.54 -20.65 16.02
CA MET A 167 -15.42 -21.28 17.01
C MET A 167 -16.89 -21.01 16.70
N ARG A 168 -17.27 -19.77 16.37
CA ARG A 168 -18.64 -19.42 15.95
C ARG A 168 -19.12 -20.26 14.77
N ASN A 169 -18.29 -20.40 13.74
CA ASN A 169 -18.64 -21.17 12.54
C ASN A 169 -18.79 -22.68 12.82
N HIS A 170 -18.15 -23.20 13.86
CA HIS A 170 -18.13 -24.64 14.18
C HIS A 170 -18.93 -25.00 15.44
N ALA A 171 -19.48 -24.03 16.17
CA ALA A 171 -20.31 -24.23 17.37
C ALA A 171 -21.81 -24.41 17.04
N SER A 172 -22.19 -24.40 15.75
CA SER A 172 -23.60 -24.49 15.34
C SER A 172 -24.25 -25.81 15.75
N ALA A 173 -25.51 -25.73 16.21
CA ALA A 173 -26.36 -26.83 16.66
C ALA A 173 -26.57 -27.97 15.64
N ALA A 174 -26.14 -27.83 14.38
CA ALA A 174 -26.27 -28.85 13.34
C ALA A 174 -25.33 -30.06 13.52
N HIS A 175 -24.28 -29.94 14.34
CA HIS A 175 -23.30 -31.02 14.59
C HIS A 175 -22.98 -31.17 16.09
N PRO A 176 -23.81 -31.90 16.87
CA PRO A 176 -23.77 -31.89 18.34
C PRO A 176 -22.52 -32.47 19.03
N ASN A 177 -21.58 -33.07 18.28
CA ASN A 177 -20.55 -33.95 18.85
C ASN A 177 -19.11 -33.43 18.71
N GLN A 178 -18.87 -32.20 18.26
CA GLN A 178 -17.49 -31.80 17.93
C GLN A 178 -16.91 -30.61 18.70
N ASN A 179 -17.69 -29.66 19.25
CA ASN A 179 -17.14 -28.57 20.07
C ASN A 179 -18.16 -28.04 21.08
N ASN A 180 -17.99 -28.35 22.37
CA ASN A 180 -18.83 -27.78 23.44
C ASN A 180 -18.20 -26.48 23.95
N LEU A 181 -18.91 -25.36 23.77
CA LEU A 181 -18.49 -24.08 24.33
C LEU A 181 -18.82 -24.03 25.83
N THR A 182 -17.83 -23.72 26.67
CA THR A 182 -18.00 -23.55 28.12
C THR A 182 -18.36 -22.12 28.48
N GLY A 183 -18.89 -21.93 29.69
CA GLY A 183 -19.30 -20.60 30.18
C GLY A 183 -18.11 -19.66 30.33
N LEU A 184 -16.95 -20.20 30.74
CA LEU A 184 -15.71 -19.43 30.86
C LEU A 184 -15.13 -19.05 29.50
N GLU A 185 -15.21 -19.93 28.50
CA GLU A 185 -14.78 -19.59 27.13
C GLU A 185 -15.62 -18.45 26.57
N LEU A 186 -16.94 -18.51 26.71
CA LEU A 186 -17.84 -17.47 26.24
C LEU A 186 -17.57 -16.11 26.91
N VAL A 187 -17.32 -16.11 28.23
CA VAL A 187 -16.91 -14.91 28.98
C VAL A 187 -15.54 -14.41 28.53
N THR A 188 -14.59 -15.31 28.25
CA THR A 188 -13.26 -14.97 27.74
C THR A 188 -13.36 -14.33 26.36
N PHE A 189 -14.19 -14.88 25.46
CA PHE A 189 -14.41 -14.31 24.13
C PHE A 189 -15.02 -12.91 24.21
N LEU A 190 -15.99 -12.69 25.10
CA LEU A 190 -16.53 -11.36 25.36
C LEU A 190 -15.42 -10.39 25.79
N GLN A 191 -14.58 -10.78 26.74
CA GLN A 191 -13.48 -9.94 27.22
C GLN A 191 -12.46 -9.63 26.12
N LEU A 192 -12.13 -10.60 25.28
CA LEU A 192 -11.23 -10.39 24.14
C LEU A 192 -11.84 -9.43 23.11
N CYS A 193 -13.10 -9.61 22.72
CA CYS A 193 -13.80 -8.67 21.85
C CYS A 193 -13.80 -7.25 22.44
N ILE A 194 -14.04 -7.13 23.74
CA ILE A 194 -14.03 -5.85 24.43
C ILE A 194 -12.67 -5.17 24.33
N ARG A 195 -11.60 -5.87 24.72
CA ARG A 195 -10.26 -5.27 24.80
C ARG A 195 -9.62 -4.99 23.45
N GLU A 196 -9.80 -5.89 22.50
CA GLU A 196 -9.18 -5.77 21.18
C GLU A 196 -9.95 -4.80 20.27
N VAL A 197 -11.27 -4.66 20.44
CA VAL A 197 -12.12 -3.97 19.47
C VAL A 197 -13.29 -3.16 20.04
N ILE A 198 -13.91 -3.43 21.18
CA ILE A 198 -15.07 -2.59 21.58
C ILE A 198 -14.59 -1.33 22.33
N ASN A 199 -13.64 -1.48 23.24
CA ASN A 199 -13.15 -0.41 24.11
C ASN A 199 -11.89 0.30 23.63
N THR A 200 -11.17 -0.23 22.65
CA THR A 200 -9.96 0.43 22.15
C THR A 200 -10.38 1.81 21.64
N PRO A 201 -9.95 2.94 22.24
CA PRO A 201 -10.35 4.24 21.72
C PRO A 201 -9.95 4.33 20.25
N THR A 202 -10.71 5.06 19.44
CA THR A 202 -10.20 5.50 18.14
C THR A 202 -8.87 6.16 18.41
N ASP A 203 -7.79 5.50 18.00
CA ASP A 203 -6.41 5.91 18.26
C ASP A 203 -6.35 7.43 18.05
N THR A 204 -5.94 8.21 19.06
CA THR A 204 -5.98 9.68 18.98
C THR A 204 -5.22 10.16 17.75
N VAL A 205 -4.18 9.41 17.34
CA VAL A 205 -3.47 9.59 16.07
C VAL A 205 -4.39 9.38 14.87
N THR A 206 -5.22 8.33 14.85
CA THR A 206 -6.26 8.09 13.83
C THR A 206 -7.35 9.16 13.84
N ALA A 207 -7.78 9.62 15.02
CA ALA A 207 -8.72 10.73 15.12
C ALA A 207 -8.11 12.06 14.64
N HIS A 208 -6.79 12.26 14.80
CA HIS A 208 -6.07 13.42 14.30
C HIS A 208 -5.83 13.35 12.79
N THR A 209 -5.43 12.20 12.24
CA THR A 209 -5.31 12.00 10.79
C THR A 209 -6.66 12.14 10.10
N GLY A 210 -7.72 11.54 10.65
CA GLY A 210 -9.09 11.68 10.15
C GLY A 210 -9.59 13.14 10.20
N ARG A 211 -9.29 13.86 11.29
CA ARG A 211 -9.59 15.32 11.38
C ARG A 211 -8.81 16.13 10.36
N LEU A 212 -7.53 15.83 10.14
CA LEU A 212 -6.70 16.52 9.15
C LEU A 212 -7.25 16.30 7.73
N LEU A 213 -7.56 15.05 7.37
CA LEU A 213 -8.21 14.71 6.09
C LEU A 213 -9.56 15.41 5.93
N GLY A 214 -10.37 15.43 7.00
CA GLY A 214 -11.64 16.15 7.02
C GLY A 214 -11.48 17.66 6.81
N ASN A 215 -10.49 18.27 7.46
CA ASN A 215 -10.21 19.71 7.34
C ASN A 215 -9.65 20.08 5.96
N THR A 216 -8.88 19.17 5.33
CA THR A 216 -8.39 19.31 3.95
C THR A 216 -9.55 19.53 2.95
N LYS A 217 -10.76 19.06 3.27
CA LYS A 217 -11.98 19.25 2.47
C LYS A 217 -12.77 20.53 2.77
N LYS A 218 -12.52 21.20 3.91
CA LYS A 218 -13.40 22.26 4.43
C LYS A 218 -12.95 23.69 4.13
N GLY A 219 -11.65 23.90 3.93
CA GLY A 219 -11.09 25.22 3.68
C GLY A 219 -9.64 25.13 3.21
N LEU A 220 -9.13 26.21 2.61
CA LEU A 220 -7.70 26.34 2.30
C LEU A 220 -6.89 26.32 3.59
N LEU A 221 -5.82 25.52 3.61
CA LEU A 221 -4.85 25.51 4.68
C LEU A 221 -3.88 26.69 4.47
N ASP A 222 -3.72 27.51 5.49
CA ASP A 222 -2.66 28.51 5.52
C ASP A 222 -1.31 27.87 5.90
N GLN A 223 -0.23 28.64 5.76
CA GLN A 223 1.11 28.14 6.05
C GLN A 223 1.26 27.67 7.51
N ALA A 224 0.62 28.37 8.46
CA ALA A 224 0.67 28.01 9.87
C ALA A 224 0.01 26.64 10.14
N ALA A 225 -1.13 26.36 9.49
CA ALA A 225 -1.80 25.07 9.58
C ALA A 225 -0.96 23.94 8.93
N VAL A 226 -0.32 24.21 7.79
CA VAL A 226 0.57 23.25 7.12
C VAL A 226 1.79 22.94 7.99
N ASP A 227 2.40 23.95 8.62
CA ASP A 227 3.55 23.76 9.50
C ASP A 227 3.18 22.99 10.76
N ALA A 228 2.01 23.28 11.35
CA ALA A 228 1.48 22.53 12.49
C ALA A 228 1.21 21.06 12.13
N ALA A 229 0.66 20.79 10.94
CA ALA A 229 0.47 19.43 10.44
C ALA A 229 1.81 18.72 10.21
N ALA A 230 2.80 19.41 9.63
CA ALA A 230 4.11 18.83 9.39
C ALA A 230 4.84 18.46 10.69
N ALA A 231 4.72 19.26 11.74
CA ALA A 231 5.28 18.94 13.06
C ALA A 231 4.66 17.67 13.68
N PHE A 232 3.39 17.40 13.36
CA PHE A 232 2.72 16.17 13.77
C PHE A 232 3.19 14.94 12.98
N PHE A 233 3.58 15.09 11.71
CA PHE A 233 4.02 13.96 10.88
C PHE A 233 5.27 13.26 11.43
N ASP A 234 6.18 14.02 12.03
CA ASP A 234 7.40 13.49 12.68
C ASP A 234 7.10 12.60 13.89
N GLN A 235 5.91 12.74 14.48
CA GLN A 235 5.46 11.97 15.64
C GLN A 235 4.62 10.76 15.24
N LEU A 236 4.32 10.59 13.95
CA LEU A 236 3.51 9.47 13.47
C LEU A 236 4.31 8.17 13.45
N PRO A 237 3.76 7.06 13.99
CA PRO A 237 4.25 5.73 13.67
C PRO A 237 4.23 5.50 12.14
N PRO A 238 5.19 4.74 11.56
CA PRO A 238 5.28 4.55 10.11
C PRO A 238 3.98 4.05 9.45
N ASP A 239 3.27 3.12 10.08
CA ASP A 239 1.98 2.61 9.57
C ASP A 239 0.90 3.71 9.49
N ARG A 240 0.96 4.70 10.39
CA ARG A 240 0.03 5.84 10.42
C ARG A 240 0.40 6.90 9.40
N ALA A 241 1.69 7.12 9.14
CA ALA A 241 2.14 7.98 8.05
C ALA A 241 1.67 7.44 6.68
N ASP A 242 1.82 6.13 6.44
CA ASP A 242 1.32 5.46 5.24
C ASP A 242 -0.19 5.60 5.08
N THR A 243 -0.93 5.39 6.18
CA THR A 243 -2.39 5.57 6.21
C THR A 243 -2.79 7.00 5.80
N LEU A 244 -2.15 8.01 6.38
CA LEU A 244 -2.44 9.40 6.06
C LEU A 244 -2.09 9.72 4.60
N ALA A 245 -0.98 9.16 4.10
CA ALA A 245 -0.58 9.30 2.71
C ALA A 245 -1.61 8.66 1.77
N ASN A 246 -2.13 7.48 2.11
CA ASN A 246 -3.22 6.85 1.34
C ASN A 246 -4.46 7.74 1.27
N GLY A 247 -4.85 8.34 2.39
CA GLY A 247 -5.95 9.29 2.45
C GLY A 247 -5.72 10.52 1.57
N LEU A 248 -4.56 11.18 1.69
CA LEU A 248 -4.22 12.34 0.87
C LEU A 248 -4.16 12.01 -0.63
N PHE A 249 -3.56 10.86 -0.98
CA PHE A 249 -3.53 10.37 -2.35
C PHE A 249 -4.95 10.14 -2.87
N GLY A 250 -5.81 9.48 -2.10
CA GLY A 250 -7.22 9.26 -2.42
C GLY A 250 -7.98 10.56 -2.67
N LEU A 251 -7.80 11.57 -1.80
CA LEU A 251 -8.36 12.92 -1.98
C LEU A 251 -7.88 13.59 -3.27
N TYR A 252 -6.62 13.39 -3.63
CA TYR A 252 -6.06 13.99 -4.84
C TYR A 252 -6.51 13.25 -6.10
N THR A 253 -6.68 11.94 -6.06
CA THR A 253 -7.07 11.17 -7.25
C THR A 253 -8.59 11.08 -7.46
N ALA A 254 -9.39 11.61 -6.52
CA ALA A 254 -10.84 11.57 -6.60
C ALA A 254 -11.38 12.35 -7.82
N PRO A 255 -12.37 11.81 -8.55
CA PRO A 255 -12.90 12.44 -9.78
C PRO A 255 -13.64 13.76 -9.51
N ASP A 256 -14.19 13.93 -8.31
CA ASP A 256 -14.94 15.09 -7.85
C ASP A 256 -14.10 16.07 -7.01
N ARG A 257 -12.77 15.88 -6.98
CA ARG A 257 -11.84 16.74 -6.24
C ARG A 257 -11.94 18.20 -6.69
N THR A 258 -12.12 19.11 -5.73
CA THR A 258 -12.09 20.56 -5.97
C THR A 258 -10.65 21.11 -6.04
N PRO A 259 -10.41 22.25 -6.72
CA PRO A 259 -9.08 22.89 -6.74
C PRO A 259 -8.52 23.15 -5.33
N MET A 260 -9.38 23.56 -4.39
CA MET A 260 -9.00 23.76 -2.99
C MET A 260 -8.43 22.50 -2.33
N VAL A 261 -9.10 21.35 -2.52
CA VAL A 261 -8.61 20.07 -1.98
C VAL A 261 -7.27 19.70 -2.62
N ALA A 262 -7.15 19.90 -3.93
CA ALA A 262 -5.90 19.65 -4.66
C ALA A 262 -4.75 20.50 -4.12
N ASP A 263 -4.98 21.80 -3.90
CA ASP A 263 -3.97 22.73 -3.37
C ASP A 263 -3.53 22.32 -1.95
N ASN A 264 -4.47 21.99 -1.07
CA ASN A 264 -4.16 21.53 0.28
C ASN A 264 -3.32 20.24 0.29
N VAL A 265 -3.67 19.26 -0.55
CA VAL A 265 -2.90 18.03 -0.66
C VAL A 265 -1.50 18.32 -1.21
N ARG A 266 -1.34 19.19 -2.22
CA ARG A 266 -0.02 19.57 -2.76
C ARG A 266 0.89 20.23 -1.71
N LEU A 267 0.33 20.92 -0.72
CA LEU A 267 1.09 21.49 0.40
C LEU A 267 1.52 20.43 1.42
N LEU A 268 0.64 19.48 1.76
CA LEU A 268 0.90 18.46 2.78
C LEU A 268 1.76 17.30 2.26
N TRP A 269 1.58 16.91 0.99
CA TRP A 269 2.15 15.70 0.42
C TRP A 269 3.69 15.66 0.50
N PRO A 270 4.44 16.70 0.08
CA PRO A 270 5.90 16.70 0.21
C PRO A 270 6.40 16.68 1.65
N ARG A 271 5.60 17.20 2.60
CA ARG A 271 5.94 17.24 4.02
C ARG A 271 5.74 15.87 4.67
N LEU A 272 4.75 15.12 4.22
CA LEU A 272 4.47 13.76 4.70
C LEU A 272 5.40 12.71 4.08
N TRP A 273 5.76 12.88 2.81
CA TRP A 273 6.50 11.89 2.03
C TRP A 273 7.71 11.27 2.74
N PRO A 274 8.60 12.02 3.44
CA PRO A 274 9.76 11.45 4.14
C PRO A 274 9.43 10.37 5.18
N PHE A 275 8.22 10.41 5.75
CA PHE A 275 7.76 9.50 6.80
C PHE A 275 7.02 8.26 6.24
N VAL A 276 6.68 8.27 4.95
CA VAL A 276 6.01 7.16 4.26
C VAL A 276 7.02 6.06 3.93
N ARG A 277 6.67 4.80 4.18
CA ARG A 277 7.55 3.65 3.91
C ARG A 277 7.66 3.34 2.42
N ASP A 278 8.79 2.76 2.01
CA ASP A 278 9.02 2.38 0.60
C ASP A 278 7.95 1.46 0.02
N ALA A 279 7.38 0.55 0.81
CA ALA A 279 6.29 -0.32 0.36
C ALA A 279 5.05 0.49 -0.06
N ALA A 280 4.65 1.47 0.75
CA ALA A 280 3.54 2.37 0.43
C ALA A 280 3.88 3.28 -0.77
N ARG A 281 5.11 3.83 -0.83
CA ARG A 281 5.58 4.64 -1.96
C ARG A 281 5.50 3.88 -3.29
N SER A 282 5.98 2.63 -3.33
CA SER A 282 5.88 1.73 -4.49
C SER A 282 4.43 1.41 -4.87
N SER A 283 3.53 1.32 -3.88
CA SER A 283 2.11 1.05 -4.14
C SER A 283 1.44 2.15 -4.98
N TYR A 284 1.85 3.42 -4.83
CA TYR A 284 1.32 4.53 -5.62
C TYR A 284 1.72 4.42 -7.10
N GLY A 285 2.96 3.99 -7.36
CA GLY A 285 3.41 3.71 -8.73
C GLY A 285 2.65 2.55 -9.37
N LEU A 286 2.35 1.49 -8.61
CA LEU A 286 1.52 0.38 -9.08
C LEU A 286 0.08 0.81 -9.38
N ARG A 287 -0.52 1.65 -8.51
CA ARG A 287 -1.87 2.20 -8.72
C ARG A 287 -1.91 3.09 -9.97
N HIS A 288 -0.90 3.93 -10.18
CA HIS A 288 -0.74 4.71 -11.40
C HIS A 288 -0.67 3.80 -12.65
N ALA A 289 0.18 2.77 -12.65
CA ALA A 289 0.30 1.85 -13.78
C ALA A 289 -1.00 1.09 -14.07
N ARG A 290 -1.72 0.66 -13.01
CA ARG A 290 -3.04 0.04 -13.14
C ARG A 290 -4.06 1.00 -13.77
N ALA A 291 -4.05 2.26 -13.37
CA ALA A 291 -4.95 3.27 -13.94
C ALA A 291 -4.69 3.50 -15.44
N ILE A 292 -3.42 3.50 -15.87
CA ILE A 292 -3.06 3.54 -17.31
C ILE A 292 -3.63 2.31 -18.02
N ALA A 293 -3.40 1.11 -17.51
CA ALA A 293 -3.85 -0.13 -18.12
C ALA A 293 -5.38 -0.22 -18.23
N SER A 294 -6.10 0.39 -17.29
CA SER A 294 -7.57 0.44 -17.26
C SER A 294 -8.18 1.67 -17.97
N ALA A 295 -7.36 2.50 -18.64
CA ALA A 295 -7.78 3.74 -19.29
C ALA A 295 -8.46 4.78 -18.34
N GLU A 296 -8.12 4.77 -17.05
CA GLU A 296 -8.58 5.75 -16.06
C GLU A 296 -7.71 7.03 -16.11
N ILE A 297 -7.79 7.75 -17.24
CA ILE A 297 -6.84 8.83 -17.58
C ILE A 297 -6.76 9.92 -16.52
N ALA A 298 -7.89 10.40 -15.99
CA ALA A 298 -7.90 11.45 -14.98
C ALA A 298 -7.20 11.02 -13.67
N PHE A 299 -7.41 9.77 -13.25
CA PHE A 299 -6.75 9.20 -12.08
C PHE A 299 -5.25 9.05 -12.34
N ALA A 300 -4.86 8.50 -13.49
CA ALA A 300 -3.46 8.31 -13.86
C ALA A 300 -2.70 9.65 -13.86
N THR A 301 -3.27 10.69 -14.47
CA THR A 301 -2.69 12.04 -14.47
C THR A 301 -2.52 12.58 -13.05
N ALA A 302 -3.56 12.52 -12.21
CA ALA A 302 -3.50 13.03 -10.84
C ALA A 302 -2.49 12.24 -9.97
N ALA A 303 -2.45 10.91 -10.13
CA ALA A 303 -1.48 10.06 -9.46
C ALA A 303 -0.04 10.42 -9.87
N ARG A 304 0.19 10.65 -11.17
CA ARG A 304 1.50 11.03 -11.69
C ARG A 304 1.96 12.37 -11.14
N GLU A 305 1.09 13.37 -11.11
CA GLU A 305 1.38 14.69 -10.54
C GLU A 305 1.90 14.61 -9.10
N LEU A 306 1.28 13.79 -8.23
CA LEU A 306 1.76 13.63 -6.85
C LEU A 306 3.10 12.90 -6.75
N ILE A 307 3.33 11.89 -7.59
CA ILE A 307 4.60 11.16 -7.63
C ILE A 307 5.72 12.13 -8.06
N ASP A 308 5.49 12.93 -9.10
CA ASP A 308 6.47 13.88 -9.60
C ASP A 308 6.75 15.02 -8.60
N LEU A 309 5.72 15.47 -7.87
CA LEU A 309 5.83 16.53 -6.85
C LEU A 309 6.88 16.21 -5.76
N VAL A 310 7.15 14.93 -5.51
CA VAL A 310 8.12 14.45 -4.50
C VAL A 310 9.36 13.82 -5.12
N ASN A 311 9.58 14.00 -6.42
CA ASN A 311 10.63 13.32 -7.18
C ASN A 311 10.58 11.78 -7.02
N GLY A 312 9.37 11.23 -6.95
CA GLY A 312 9.10 9.82 -6.67
C GLY A 312 9.17 8.90 -7.90
N THR A 313 9.78 9.32 -9.00
CA THR A 313 9.81 8.56 -10.27
C THR A 313 10.46 7.18 -10.13
N ALA A 314 11.36 7.00 -9.16
CA ALA A 314 11.95 5.70 -8.83
C ALA A 314 10.92 4.67 -8.34
N TYR A 315 9.76 5.10 -7.84
CA TYR A 315 8.69 4.23 -7.36
C TYR A 315 7.66 3.85 -8.44
N LEU A 316 7.83 4.36 -9.68
CA LEU A 316 7.04 3.92 -10.82
C LEU A 316 7.44 2.50 -11.25
N THR A 317 6.52 1.78 -11.89
CA THR A 317 6.83 0.44 -12.40
C THR A 317 7.86 0.51 -13.53
N THR A 318 8.63 -0.57 -13.69
CA THR A 318 9.68 -0.68 -14.72
C THR A 318 9.15 -0.41 -16.12
N GLU A 319 7.92 -0.83 -16.42
CA GLU A 319 7.26 -0.64 -17.71
C GLU A 319 6.96 0.83 -17.98
N VAL A 320 6.39 1.54 -16.99
CA VAL A 320 6.10 2.98 -17.13
C VAL A 320 7.40 3.76 -17.29
N ARG A 321 8.42 3.44 -16.50
CA ARG A 321 9.74 4.06 -16.62
C ARG A 321 10.39 3.79 -17.98
N ALA A 322 10.19 2.59 -18.53
CA ALA A 322 10.71 2.23 -19.84
C ALA A 322 10.03 3.04 -20.96
N VAL A 323 8.71 3.26 -20.87
CA VAL A 323 7.97 4.13 -21.79
C VAL A 323 8.47 5.57 -21.71
N ASP A 324 8.53 6.15 -20.50
CA ASP A 324 9.01 7.52 -20.28
C ASP A 324 10.43 7.71 -20.85
N MET A 325 11.31 6.73 -20.60
CA MET A 325 12.68 6.73 -21.11
C MET A 325 12.72 6.58 -22.63
N SER A 326 11.92 5.68 -23.21
CA SER A 326 11.85 5.50 -24.66
C SER A 326 11.46 6.80 -25.36
N GLU A 327 10.40 7.47 -24.89
CA GLU A 327 9.97 8.76 -25.44
C GLU A 327 11.04 9.85 -25.29
N ALA A 328 11.75 9.88 -24.16
CA ALA A 328 12.85 10.82 -23.97
C ALA A 328 14.02 10.55 -24.92
N LEU A 329 14.32 9.28 -25.20
CA LEU A 329 15.34 8.86 -26.16
C LEU A 329 14.94 9.19 -27.60
N ASP A 330 13.67 9.03 -27.97
CA ASP A 330 13.12 9.47 -29.26
C ASP A 330 13.37 10.98 -29.45
N LEU A 331 12.96 11.80 -28.49
CA LEU A 331 13.15 13.25 -28.54
C LEU A 331 14.62 13.67 -28.61
N LEU A 332 15.51 12.99 -27.88
CA LEU A 332 16.94 13.27 -27.93
C LEU A 332 17.55 12.89 -29.28
N SER A 333 17.19 11.71 -29.81
CA SER A 333 17.65 11.25 -31.12
C SER A 333 17.17 12.19 -32.24
N ASP A 334 15.91 12.61 -32.20
CA ASP A 334 15.34 13.54 -33.18
C ASP A 334 16.00 14.92 -33.10
N ALA A 335 16.26 15.41 -31.89
CA ALA A 335 16.99 16.66 -31.70
C ALA A 335 18.42 16.57 -32.24
N HIS A 336 19.10 15.43 -32.04
CA HIS A 336 20.48 15.22 -32.50
C HIS A 336 20.61 15.22 -34.03
N HIS A 337 19.67 14.56 -34.71
CA HIS A 337 19.67 14.44 -36.18
C HIS A 337 18.93 15.56 -36.89
N GLY A 338 18.25 16.43 -36.15
CA GLY A 338 17.47 17.55 -36.67
C GLY A 338 18.30 18.79 -37.02
N PHE A 339 17.63 19.77 -37.63
CA PHE A 339 18.22 21.09 -37.85
C PHE A 339 18.49 21.80 -36.52
N ASN A 340 19.58 22.57 -36.46
CA ASN A 340 20.03 23.31 -35.26
C ASN A 340 20.18 22.40 -34.03
N ASN A 341 20.63 21.15 -34.23
CA ASN A 341 20.78 20.14 -33.19
C ASN A 341 21.52 20.67 -31.94
N PHE A 342 22.63 21.40 -32.12
CA PHE A 342 23.41 21.91 -30.98
C PHE A 342 22.62 22.81 -30.03
N TYR A 343 21.61 23.53 -30.54
CA TYR A 343 20.73 24.36 -29.72
C TYR A 343 19.58 23.57 -29.10
N ASN A 344 19.11 22.53 -29.79
CA ASN A 344 17.91 21.76 -29.42
C ASN A 344 18.20 20.54 -28.52
N GLU A 345 19.40 19.97 -28.57
CA GLU A 345 19.84 18.82 -27.77
C GLU A 345 19.83 18.99 -26.23
N PRO A 346 20.13 20.18 -25.64
CA PRO A 346 20.34 20.29 -24.20
C PRO A 346 19.14 19.87 -23.34
N ALA A 347 17.91 20.25 -23.73
CA ALA A 347 16.72 19.93 -22.95
C ALA A 347 16.34 18.44 -22.99
N PRO A 348 16.26 17.78 -24.17
CA PRO A 348 16.10 16.33 -24.25
C PRO A 348 17.21 15.55 -23.54
N ALA A 349 18.48 15.97 -23.66
CA ALA A 349 19.60 15.30 -23.00
C ALA A 349 19.46 15.34 -21.47
N ARG A 350 19.01 16.47 -20.92
CA ARG A 350 18.76 16.62 -19.48
C ARG A 350 17.61 15.74 -19.02
N ARG A 351 16.53 15.64 -19.80
CA ARG A 351 15.40 14.74 -19.51
C ARG A 351 15.85 13.28 -19.43
N VAL A 352 16.65 12.81 -20.37
CA VAL A 352 17.19 11.43 -20.35
C VAL A 352 18.08 11.20 -19.13
N LEU A 353 18.94 12.17 -18.78
CA LEU A 353 19.78 12.12 -17.59
C LEU A 353 18.96 12.02 -16.29
N ASP A 354 17.90 12.81 -16.19
CA ASP A 354 17.03 12.85 -15.01
C ASP A 354 16.27 11.52 -14.85
N LEU A 355 15.76 10.95 -15.94
CA LEU A 355 15.09 9.63 -15.94
C LEU A 355 16.04 8.47 -15.63
N ALA A 356 17.31 8.55 -16.03
CA ALA A 356 18.32 7.56 -15.67
C ALA A 356 18.67 7.61 -14.17
N GLY A 357 18.43 8.75 -13.52
CA GLY A 357 18.69 8.96 -12.10
C GLY A 357 20.17 8.88 -11.72
N GLU A 358 20.48 9.16 -10.45
CA GLU A 358 21.87 9.24 -9.96
C GLU A 358 22.64 7.92 -10.06
N LYS A 359 21.93 6.79 -10.04
CA LYS A 359 22.53 5.44 -10.07
C LYS A 359 22.61 4.82 -11.46
N GLY A 360 22.11 5.49 -12.51
CA GLY A 360 22.02 4.90 -13.86
C GLY A 360 21.00 3.75 -13.92
N ASP A 361 19.89 3.89 -13.21
CA ASP A 361 18.85 2.88 -13.06
C ASP A 361 17.91 2.86 -14.29
N VAL A 362 18.47 2.52 -15.46
CA VAL A 362 17.72 2.46 -16.72
C VAL A 362 17.02 1.09 -16.84
N PRO A 363 15.72 1.05 -17.16
CA PRO A 363 15.01 -0.22 -17.38
C PRO A 363 15.64 -1.07 -18.49
N ASP A 364 15.78 -2.37 -18.26
CA ASP A 364 16.44 -3.29 -19.20
C ASP A 364 15.79 -3.32 -20.58
N LEU A 365 14.47 -3.13 -20.65
CA LEU A 365 13.69 -3.08 -21.89
C LEU A 365 14.18 -1.99 -22.87
N VAL A 366 14.79 -0.92 -22.37
CA VAL A 366 15.29 0.22 -23.17
C VAL A 366 16.80 0.45 -22.99
N ARG A 367 17.49 -0.39 -22.23
CA ARG A 367 18.91 -0.20 -21.86
C ARG A 367 19.84 -0.20 -23.06
N GLU A 368 19.66 -1.12 -24.00
CA GLU A 368 20.46 -1.15 -25.25
C GLU A 368 20.24 0.12 -26.07
N ARG A 369 18.98 0.52 -26.27
CA ARG A 369 18.64 1.76 -26.98
C ARG A 369 19.23 3.00 -26.30
N TYR A 370 19.19 3.07 -24.98
CA TYR A 370 19.78 4.13 -24.18
C TYR A 370 21.29 4.26 -24.45
N ILE A 371 22.02 3.14 -24.40
CA ILE A 371 23.47 3.13 -24.70
C ILE A 371 23.73 3.67 -26.10
N HIS A 372 22.98 3.18 -27.09
CA HIS A 372 23.14 3.58 -28.49
C HIS A 372 22.95 5.09 -28.72
N VAL A 373 21.87 5.67 -28.18
CA VAL A 373 21.57 7.10 -28.35
C VAL A 373 22.57 7.98 -27.62
N VAL A 374 22.94 7.62 -26.38
CA VAL A 374 23.93 8.40 -25.61
C VAL A 374 25.28 8.42 -26.31
N ILE A 375 25.72 7.29 -26.85
CA ILE A 375 27.01 7.20 -27.56
C ILE A 375 26.96 7.98 -28.88
N ASP A 376 25.88 7.87 -29.63
CA ASP A 376 25.68 8.62 -30.87
C ASP A 376 25.78 10.14 -30.63
N CYS A 377 25.03 10.64 -29.65
CA CYS A 377 25.07 12.04 -29.25
C CYS A 377 26.46 12.49 -28.77
N PHE A 378 27.15 11.65 -28.00
CA PHE A 378 28.47 11.97 -27.45
C PHE A 378 29.57 12.00 -28.53
N LEU A 379 29.52 11.10 -29.52
CA LEU A 379 30.45 11.12 -30.65
C LEU A 379 30.20 12.32 -31.58
N GLY A 380 28.97 12.84 -31.57
CA GLY A 380 28.56 14.00 -32.34
C GLY A 380 28.20 13.67 -33.77
N ASN A 381 27.82 14.69 -34.52
CA ASN A 381 27.30 14.54 -35.89
C ASN A 381 28.39 14.75 -36.98
N GLY A 382 29.67 14.67 -36.60
CA GLY A 382 30.82 14.93 -37.48
C GLY A 382 31.21 16.42 -37.62
N TYR A 383 30.31 17.36 -37.33
CA TYR A 383 30.61 18.80 -37.27
C TYR A 383 30.96 19.28 -35.86
N GLY A 384 30.39 18.64 -34.83
CA GLY A 384 30.58 19.05 -33.44
C GLY A 384 29.71 18.26 -32.47
N VAL A 385 29.73 18.67 -31.21
CA VAL A 385 28.86 18.21 -30.12
C VAL A 385 28.24 19.44 -29.45
N SER A 386 26.99 19.36 -29.00
CA SER A 386 26.38 20.45 -28.24
C SER A 386 27.11 20.65 -26.91
N ALA A 387 27.84 21.75 -26.77
CA ALA A 387 28.57 22.09 -25.54
C ALA A 387 27.64 22.17 -24.31
N ALA A 388 26.37 22.56 -24.50
CA ALA A 388 25.39 22.64 -23.42
C ALA A 388 24.78 21.27 -23.05
N ALA A 389 24.81 20.29 -23.95
CA ALA A 389 24.33 18.93 -23.68
C ALA A 389 25.46 17.98 -23.24
N GLU A 390 26.71 18.30 -23.56
CA GLU A 390 27.88 17.44 -23.33
C GLU A 390 28.03 16.98 -21.87
N VAL A 391 27.83 17.89 -20.90
CA VAL A 391 27.88 17.56 -19.47
C VAL A 391 26.83 16.49 -19.10
N SER A 392 25.68 16.48 -19.77
CA SER A 392 24.65 15.45 -19.55
C SER A 392 25.10 14.09 -20.08
N TYR A 393 25.72 14.05 -21.26
CA TYR A 393 26.27 12.82 -21.84
C TYR A 393 27.39 12.25 -20.97
N GLU A 394 28.33 13.09 -20.51
CA GLU A 394 29.41 12.65 -19.63
C GLU A 394 28.87 12.05 -18.32
N LYS A 395 27.87 12.69 -17.70
CA LYS A 395 27.23 12.15 -16.50
C LYS A 395 26.53 10.81 -16.76
N MET A 396 25.84 10.67 -17.90
CA MET A 396 25.22 9.42 -18.30
C MET A 396 26.25 8.30 -18.51
N LEU A 397 27.30 8.57 -19.28
CA LEU A 397 28.41 7.64 -19.51
C LEU A 397 29.12 7.26 -18.20
N ALA A 398 29.33 8.22 -17.31
CA ALA A 398 29.90 7.98 -15.99
C ALA A 398 29.02 7.07 -15.10
N ARG A 399 27.73 6.93 -15.40
CA ARG A 399 26.79 6.04 -14.70
C ARG A 399 26.64 4.66 -15.34
N PHE A 400 27.29 4.40 -16.48
CA PHE A 400 27.26 3.07 -17.11
C PHE A 400 27.82 2.00 -16.18
N SER A 401 27.14 0.85 -16.15
CA SER A 401 27.65 -0.37 -15.53
C SER A 401 28.78 -0.99 -16.36
N SER A 402 29.45 -2.01 -15.84
CA SER A 402 30.46 -2.76 -16.61
C SER A 402 29.86 -3.42 -17.86
N ALA A 403 28.59 -3.85 -17.80
CA ALA A 403 27.91 -4.44 -18.95
C ALA A 403 27.60 -3.39 -20.02
N ASP A 404 27.05 -2.23 -19.61
CA ASP A 404 26.76 -1.12 -20.53
C ASP A 404 28.05 -0.62 -21.21
N ALA A 405 29.14 -0.51 -20.45
CA ALA A 405 30.45 -0.12 -20.96
C ALA A 405 31.01 -1.13 -21.98
N GLY A 406 30.82 -2.43 -21.76
CA GLY A 406 31.21 -3.47 -22.70
C GLY A 406 30.43 -3.41 -24.02
N VAL A 407 29.12 -3.12 -23.95
CA VAL A 407 28.29 -2.89 -25.15
C VAL A 407 28.76 -1.64 -25.89
N ALA A 408 28.91 -0.51 -25.17
CA ALA A 408 29.36 0.76 -25.72
C ALA A 408 30.72 0.64 -26.42
N LEU A 409 31.68 -0.07 -25.81
CA LEU A 409 33.01 -0.32 -26.36
C LEU A 409 32.95 -1.00 -27.73
N ARG A 410 31.94 -1.83 -28.00
CA ARG A 410 31.80 -2.59 -29.26
C ARG A 410 31.03 -1.85 -30.34
N LEU A 411 30.47 -0.66 -30.07
CA LEU A 411 29.64 0.06 -31.03
C LEU A 411 30.41 0.47 -32.30
N PHE A 412 31.74 0.63 -32.25
CA PHE A 412 32.55 0.87 -33.45
C PHE A 412 32.41 -0.23 -34.52
N MET A 413 31.97 -1.45 -34.15
CA MET A 413 31.72 -2.53 -35.10
C MET A 413 30.54 -2.24 -36.03
N ASN A 414 29.59 -1.40 -35.59
CA ASN A 414 28.47 -0.98 -36.41
C ASN A 414 28.93 0.15 -37.37
N PRO A 415 28.70 0.00 -38.69
CA PRO A 415 29.12 0.97 -39.69
C PRO A 415 28.67 2.42 -39.44
N VAL A 416 27.52 2.62 -38.79
CA VAL A 416 27.00 3.96 -38.47
C VAL A 416 27.97 4.69 -37.53
N TYR A 417 28.35 4.07 -36.42
CA TYR A 417 29.31 4.66 -35.48
C TYR A 417 30.71 4.74 -36.07
N SER A 418 31.17 3.71 -36.78
CA SER A 418 32.46 3.74 -37.50
C SER A 418 32.56 4.91 -38.47
N SER A 419 31.45 5.30 -39.13
CA SER A 419 31.41 6.48 -40.01
C SER A 419 31.65 7.78 -39.24
N LEU A 420 31.12 7.94 -38.03
CA LEU A 420 31.34 9.15 -37.21
C LEU A 420 32.82 9.34 -36.86
N LEU A 421 33.54 8.23 -36.68
CA LEU A 421 34.97 8.19 -36.36
C LEU A 421 35.89 8.62 -37.52
N THR A 422 35.35 8.88 -38.71
CA THR A 422 36.10 9.46 -39.83
C THR A 422 36.40 10.95 -39.60
N SER A 423 35.55 11.63 -38.84
CA SER A 423 35.68 13.06 -38.53
C SER A 423 36.69 13.32 -37.41
N SER A 424 37.32 14.50 -37.40
CA SER A 424 38.23 14.91 -36.32
C SER A 424 37.49 15.01 -34.97
N VAL A 425 36.24 15.46 -34.97
CA VAL A 425 35.38 15.54 -33.79
C VAL A 425 35.11 14.15 -33.24
N GLY A 426 34.63 13.22 -34.08
CA GLY A 426 34.33 11.85 -33.67
C GLY A 426 35.56 11.12 -33.14
N ARG A 427 36.75 11.34 -33.72
CA ARG A 427 38.01 10.77 -33.19
C ARG A 427 38.38 11.32 -31.81
N THR A 428 38.20 12.62 -31.62
CA THR A 428 38.47 13.27 -30.33
C THR A 428 37.51 12.74 -29.27
N GLN A 429 36.22 12.67 -29.59
CA GLN A 429 35.21 12.14 -28.67
C GLN A 429 35.36 10.64 -28.42
N TRP A 430 35.80 9.87 -29.42
CA TRP A 430 36.12 8.46 -29.22
C TRP A 430 37.24 8.27 -28.19
N GLY A 431 38.32 9.05 -28.27
CA GLY A 431 39.39 9.02 -27.26
C GLY A 431 38.85 9.27 -25.85
N ARG A 432 38.02 10.32 -25.68
CA ARG A 432 37.38 10.66 -24.41
C ARG A 432 36.41 9.57 -23.93
N LEU A 433 35.65 8.98 -24.84
CA LEU A 433 34.76 7.87 -24.53
C LEU A 433 35.56 6.69 -23.96
N LEU A 434 36.68 6.33 -24.60
CA LEU A 434 37.54 5.26 -24.11
C LEU A 434 38.06 5.56 -22.70
N ASP A 435 38.46 6.80 -22.42
CA ASP A 435 38.92 7.22 -21.09
C ASP A 435 37.82 7.06 -20.02
N ILE A 436 36.56 7.34 -20.37
CA ILE A 436 35.40 7.18 -19.47
C ILE A 436 35.07 5.69 -19.26
N LEU A 437 35.15 4.87 -20.32
CA LEU A 437 34.78 3.46 -20.28
C LEU A 437 35.83 2.60 -19.60
N GLU A 438 37.12 2.86 -19.81
CA GLU A 438 38.24 2.04 -19.34
C GLU A 438 38.18 1.62 -17.86
N PRO A 439 37.97 2.51 -16.88
CA PRO A 439 37.88 2.11 -15.47
C PRO A 439 36.65 1.25 -15.15
N LYS A 440 35.66 1.18 -16.05
CA LYS A 440 34.41 0.41 -15.88
C LYS A 440 34.51 -1.01 -16.43
N LEU A 441 35.51 -1.30 -17.26
CA LEU A 441 35.67 -2.60 -17.90
C LEU A 441 36.32 -3.59 -16.94
N THR A 442 35.51 -4.48 -16.37
CA THR A 442 35.99 -5.46 -15.38
C THR A 442 36.36 -6.81 -16.01
N SER A 443 35.69 -7.19 -17.10
CA SER A 443 35.94 -8.48 -17.76
C SER A 443 37.32 -8.50 -18.45
N THR A 444 37.96 -9.66 -18.46
CA THR A 444 39.24 -9.84 -19.17
C THR A 444 39.07 -9.65 -20.68
N THR A 445 37.95 -10.09 -21.23
CA THR A 445 37.61 -9.92 -22.66
C THR A 445 37.54 -8.45 -23.04
N ASP A 446 36.83 -7.62 -22.26
CA ASP A 446 36.68 -6.20 -22.55
C ASP A 446 37.97 -5.41 -22.35
N ARG A 447 38.75 -5.75 -21.31
CA ARG A 447 40.06 -5.13 -21.07
C ARG A 447 41.06 -5.46 -22.17
N ASN A 448 41.06 -6.70 -22.66
CA ASN A 448 41.90 -7.09 -23.80
C ASN A 448 41.46 -6.36 -25.08
N LEU A 449 40.15 -6.23 -25.31
CA LEU A 449 39.63 -5.46 -26.45
C LEU A 449 40.02 -3.97 -26.35
N MET A 450 39.84 -3.35 -25.17
CA MET A 450 40.25 -1.97 -24.91
C MET A 450 41.74 -1.75 -25.16
N ALA A 451 42.59 -2.65 -24.66
CA ALA A 451 44.03 -2.59 -24.88
C ALA A 451 44.38 -2.66 -26.38
N GLU A 452 43.71 -3.52 -27.14
CA GLU A 452 43.95 -3.64 -28.58
C GLU A 452 43.41 -2.44 -29.37
N ILE A 453 42.28 -1.86 -28.96
CA ILE A 453 41.75 -0.62 -29.53
C ILE A 453 42.74 0.54 -29.30
N ARG A 454 43.33 0.65 -28.10
CA ARG A 454 44.32 1.69 -27.78
C ARG A 454 45.65 1.49 -28.50
N ALA A 455 46.03 0.24 -28.77
CA ALA A 455 47.25 -0.10 -29.49
C ALA A 455 47.10 0.05 -31.02
N PHE A 456 45.87 0.21 -31.53
CA PHE A 456 45.61 0.33 -32.95
C PHE A 456 46.21 1.62 -33.52
N THR A 457 47.08 1.48 -34.54
CA THR A 457 47.82 2.60 -35.14
C THR A 457 47.09 3.30 -36.28
N GLY A 458 45.98 2.72 -36.76
CA GLY A 458 45.15 3.31 -37.81
C GLY A 458 44.13 4.31 -37.26
N ASN A 459 43.30 4.87 -38.15
CA ASN A 459 42.22 5.74 -37.68
C ASN A 459 41.09 4.91 -37.05
N PRO A 460 40.44 5.38 -35.96
CA PRO A 460 39.40 4.62 -35.27
C PRO A 460 38.24 4.12 -36.16
N ASP A 461 37.93 4.81 -37.27
CA ASP A 461 36.95 4.34 -38.26
C ASP A 461 37.29 2.98 -38.89
N GLN A 462 38.58 2.60 -38.90
CA GLN A 462 39.10 1.37 -39.48
C GLN A 462 39.14 0.20 -38.48
N LEU A 463 38.86 0.42 -37.19
CA LEU A 463 38.90 -0.62 -36.15
C LEU A 463 38.05 -1.85 -36.51
N ARG A 464 36.88 -1.63 -37.13
CA ARG A 464 35.98 -2.73 -37.56
C ARG A 464 36.55 -3.61 -38.68
N LEU A 465 37.59 -3.14 -39.37
CA LEU A 465 38.27 -3.85 -40.46
C LEU A 465 39.48 -4.62 -39.96
N ASP A 466 39.99 -4.29 -38.76
CA ASP A 466 41.11 -5.01 -38.16
C ASP A 466 40.68 -6.41 -37.71
N THR A 467 41.45 -7.42 -38.13
CA THR A 467 41.09 -8.82 -37.92
C THR A 467 41.14 -9.21 -36.45
N ARG A 468 42.13 -8.70 -35.69
CA ARG A 468 42.34 -9.04 -34.29
C ARG A 468 41.34 -8.31 -33.39
N VAL A 469 41.10 -7.03 -33.64
CA VAL A 469 40.07 -6.24 -32.96
C VAL A 469 38.70 -6.87 -33.18
N LYS A 470 38.36 -7.24 -34.42
CA LYS A 470 37.08 -7.91 -34.74
C LYS A 470 36.91 -9.25 -34.04
N GLN A 471 37.98 -10.04 -33.94
CA GLN A 471 37.95 -11.30 -33.20
C GLN A 471 37.68 -11.08 -31.70
N LEU A 472 38.34 -10.10 -31.08
CA LEU A 472 38.12 -9.76 -29.66
C LEU A 472 36.73 -9.16 -29.41
N ALA A 473 36.23 -8.34 -30.34
CA ALA A 473 34.91 -7.73 -30.25
C ALA A 473 33.76 -8.75 -30.36
N THR A 474 33.97 -9.83 -31.13
CA THR A 474 32.96 -10.89 -31.34
C THR A 474 33.07 -12.05 -30.34
N ALA A 475 34.15 -12.11 -29.55
CA ALA A 475 34.25 -13.03 -28.42
C ALA A 475 33.13 -12.69 -27.43
N LYS A 476 32.29 -13.69 -27.08
CA LYS A 476 31.25 -13.53 -26.06
C LYS A 476 31.91 -13.02 -24.76
N ALA A 477 31.42 -11.90 -24.27
CA ALA A 477 31.79 -11.34 -22.98
C ALA A 477 31.41 -12.30 -21.84
#